data_AF-A0A4S1CBW7-F1
#
_entry.id   AF-A0A4S1CBW7-F1
#
_cell.length_a   1.000
_cell.length_b   1.000
_cell.length_c   1.000
_cell.angle_alpha   90.00
_cell.angle_beta   90.00
_cell.angle_gamma   90.00
#
_symmetry.space_group_name_H-M   'P 1'
#
loop_
_entity.id
_entity.type
_entity.pdbx_description
1 polymer ?
#
loop_
_entity_poly.entity_id
_entity_poly.type
_entity_poly.pdbx_seq_one_letter_code
_entity_poly.pdbx_strand_id
1 'polypeptide(L)'
;MRKTTVRRGIKAINAGVIALIAATFFHGEISALLMLGIAGEARLTFFGFFMAGMLGGFGVLVAALGLVQGSAAESRTRLLPSFMLLFSLVVLFFVLTYTWITTPAPPPLQRGESITI
;
A
#
# COMPACT_ATOMS: atom_id res chain seq x y z
N MET A 1 -17.69 -17.64 -12.97
CA MET A 1 -16.92 -16.85 -11.99
C MET A 1 -16.01 -17.77 -11.20
N ARG A 2 -14.70 -17.66 -11.40
CA ARG A 2 -13.72 -18.48 -10.67
C ARG A 2 -13.30 -17.76 -9.39
N LYS A 3 -14.05 -17.99 -8.30
CA LYS A 3 -13.87 -17.33 -6.98
C LYS A 3 -12.43 -17.39 -6.45
N THR A 4 -11.67 -18.44 -6.76
CA THR A 4 -10.26 -18.59 -6.38
C THR A 4 -9.32 -17.60 -7.09
N THR A 5 -9.52 -17.37 -8.39
CA THR A 5 -8.73 -16.43 -9.19
C THR A 5 -8.99 -15.00 -8.73
N VAL A 6 -10.26 -14.64 -8.54
CA VAL A 6 -10.65 -13.33 -8.00
C VAL A 6 -10.00 -13.07 -6.64
N ARG A 7 -10.00 -14.06 -5.73
CA ARG A 7 -9.34 -13.94 -4.43
C ARG A 7 -7.83 -13.71 -4.54
N ARG A 8 -7.15 -14.37 -5.48
CA ARG A 8 -5.71 -14.16 -5.71
C ARG A 8 -5.44 -12.75 -6.24
N GLY A 9 -6.28 -12.27 -7.16
CA GLY A 9 -6.24 -10.89 -7.64
C GLY A 9 -6.39 -9.88 -6.50
N ILE A 10 -7.42 -10.02 -5.66
CA ILE A 10 -7.65 -9.14 -4.50
C ILE A 10 -6.47 -9.18 -3.52
N LYS A 11 -5.87 -10.35 -3.26
CA LYS A 11 -4.68 -10.44 -2.41
C LYS A 11 -3.48 -9.70 -2.99
N ALA A 12 -3.27 -9.75 -4.31
CA ALA A 12 -2.21 -9.00 -4.97
C ALA A 12 -2.48 -7.48 -4.88
N ILE A 13 -3.74 -7.05 -5.07
CA ILE A 13 -4.15 -5.65 -4.87
C ILE A 13 -3.85 -5.22 -3.43
N ASN A 14 -4.22 -6.02 -2.43
CA ASN A 14 -3.95 -5.73 -1.02
C ASN A 14 -2.45 -5.55 -0.75
N ALA A 15 -1.60 -6.46 -1.28
CA ALA A 15 -0.15 -6.33 -1.15
C ALA A 15 0.36 -5.04 -1.81
N GLY A 16 -0.19 -4.67 -2.98
CA GLY A 16 0.13 -3.42 -3.65
C GLY A 16 -0.25 -2.19 -2.82
N VAL A 17 -1.45 -2.16 -2.23
CA VAL A 17 -1.89 -1.06 -1.37
C VAL A 17 -1.05 -0.96 -0.09
N ILE A 18 -0.65 -2.09 0.50
CA ILE A 18 0.25 -2.09 1.67
C ILE A 18 1.61 -1.52 1.29
N ALA A 19 2.18 -1.94 0.14
CA ALA A 19 3.44 -1.39 -0.36
C ALA A 19 3.33 0.12 -0.63
N LEU A 20 2.19 0.57 -1.17
CA LEU A 20 1.90 1.99 -1.39
C LEU A 20 1.88 2.77 -0.08
N ILE A 21 1.13 2.30 0.92
CA ILE A 21 1.04 2.93 2.24
C ILE A 21 2.43 3.01 2.89
N ALA A 22 3.20 1.91 2.84
CA ALA A 22 4.54 1.85 3.40
C ALA A 22 5.49 2.86 2.72
N ALA A 23 5.46 2.93 1.39
CA ALA A 23 6.28 3.86 0.62
C ALA A 23 5.87 5.33 0.81
N THR A 24 4.58 5.62 0.95
CA THR A 24 4.08 7.00 1.09
C THR A 24 4.27 7.54 2.51
N PHE A 25 3.95 6.76 3.53
CA PHE A 25 3.84 7.27 4.91
C PHE A 25 4.96 6.80 5.84
N PHE A 26 5.65 5.71 5.49
CA PHE A 26 6.63 5.07 6.38
C PHE A 26 8.02 4.96 5.75
N HIS A 27 8.30 5.64 4.63
CA HIS A 27 9.59 5.53 3.95
C HIS A 27 10.78 5.92 4.85
N GLY A 28 10.64 6.93 5.71
CA GLY A 28 11.67 7.37 6.65
C GLY A 28 11.92 6.37 7.78
N GLU A 29 10.87 5.79 8.35
CA GLU A 29 11.00 4.77 9.40
C GLU A 29 11.60 3.47 8.84
N ILE A 30 11.19 3.08 7.64
CA ILE A 30 11.74 1.89 6.97
C ILE A 30 13.19 2.15 6.53
N SER A 31 13.53 3.35 6.06
CA SER A 31 14.92 3.68 5.73
C SER A 31 15.81 3.66 6.97
N ALA A 32 15.33 4.21 8.10
CA ALA A 32 16.03 4.16 9.38
C ALA A 32 16.24 2.72 9.88
N LEU A 33 15.21 1.87 9.82
CA LEU A 33 15.29 0.47 10.24
C LEU A 33 16.28 -0.34 9.41
N LEU A 34 16.38 -0.03 8.11
CA LEU A 34 17.32 -0.66 7.19
C LEU A 34 18.69 0.02 7.15
N MET A 35 18.94 1.03 7.98
CA MET A 35 20.16 1.85 8.00
C MET A 35 20.51 2.41 6.61
N LEU A 36 19.50 2.76 5.82
CA LEU A 36 19.66 3.37 4.51
C LEU A 36 19.95 4.87 4.67
N GLY A 37 20.99 5.36 3.98
CA GLY A 37 21.22 6.80 3.85
C GLY A 37 20.16 7.47 2.97
N ILE A 38 20.23 8.80 2.82
CA ILE A 38 19.26 9.63 2.08
C ILE A 38 19.01 9.12 0.65
N ALA A 39 20.07 8.71 -0.06
CA ALA A 39 19.95 8.13 -1.40
C ALA A 39 19.25 6.75 -1.41
N GLY A 40 19.39 6.00 -0.33
CA GLY A 40 18.74 4.71 -0.13
C GLY A 40 17.24 4.85 0.12
N GLU A 41 16.85 5.86 0.89
CA GLU A 41 15.44 6.21 1.13
C GLU A 41 14.70 6.54 -0.17
N ALA A 42 15.25 7.40 -1.02
CA ALA A 42 14.63 7.73 -2.31
C ALA A 42 14.42 6.50 -3.21
N ARG A 43 15.41 5.59 -3.23
CA ARG A 43 15.31 4.32 -3.97
C ARG A 43 14.26 3.39 -3.38
N LEU A 44 14.16 3.32 -2.06
CA LEU A 44 13.16 2.53 -1.35
C LEU A 44 11.75 3.03 -1.68
N THR A 45 11.52 4.34 -1.64
CA THR A 45 10.23 4.96 -1.99
C THR A 45 9.86 4.64 -3.43
N PHE A 46 10.80 4.82 -4.37
CA PHE A 46 10.58 4.48 -5.77
C PHE A 46 10.24 3.00 -5.98
N PHE A 47 11.01 2.11 -5.33
CA PHE A 47 10.76 0.67 -5.37
C PHE A 47 9.39 0.30 -4.81
N GLY A 48 8.99 0.93 -3.70
CA GLY A 48 7.68 0.73 -3.10
C GLY A 48 6.53 1.15 -4.02
N PHE A 49 6.63 2.31 -4.69
CA PHE A 49 5.66 2.73 -5.70
C PHE A 49 5.63 1.82 -6.92
N PHE A 50 6.80 1.39 -7.40
CA PHE A 50 6.89 0.45 -8.51
C PHE A 50 6.23 -0.88 -8.19
N MET A 51 6.53 -1.46 -7.02
CA MET A 51 5.92 -2.69 -6.54
C MET A 51 4.41 -2.53 -6.32
N ALA A 52 3.97 -1.40 -5.77
CA ALA A 52 2.55 -1.09 -5.61
C ALA A 52 1.82 -1.07 -6.95
N GLY A 53 2.37 -0.39 -7.96
CA GLY A 53 1.82 -0.33 -9.31
C GLY A 53 1.77 -1.69 -9.98
N MET A 54 2.87 -2.47 -9.92
CA MET A 54 2.91 -3.81 -10.50
C MET A 54 1.93 -4.78 -9.85
N LEU A 55 1.91 -4.86 -8.51
CA LEU A 55 1.03 -5.78 -7.78
C LEU A 55 -0.43 -5.35 -7.88
N GLY A 56 -0.71 -4.05 -7.82
CA GLY A 56 -2.04 -3.48 -8.00
C GLY A 56 -2.57 -3.74 -9.41
N GLY A 57 -1.82 -3.36 -10.44
CA GLY A 57 -2.20 -3.54 -11.83
C GLY A 57 -2.38 -5.02 -12.21
N PHE A 58 -1.41 -5.86 -11.86
CA PHE A 58 -1.51 -7.31 -12.08
C PHE A 58 -2.70 -7.91 -11.30
N GLY A 59 -2.90 -7.49 -10.05
CA GLY A 59 -4.02 -7.94 -9.23
C GLY A 59 -5.38 -7.60 -9.83
N VAL A 60 -5.53 -6.40 -10.39
CA VAL A 60 -6.74 -5.96 -11.11
C VAL A 60 -6.98 -6.83 -12.34
N LEU A 61 -5.96 -7.07 -13.17
CA LEU A 61 -6.07 -7.95 -14.35
C LEU A 61 -6.49 -9.37 -13.95
N VAL A 62 -5.85 -9.95 -12.93
CA VAL A 62 -6.18 -11.29 -12.43
C VAL A 62 -7.61 -11.33 -11.87
N ALA A 63 -8.04 -10.30 -11.14
CA ALA A 63 -9.40 -10.20 -10.62
C ALA A 63 -10.42 -10.12 -11.76
N ALA A 64 -10.18 -9.27 -12.77
CA ALA A 64 -11.03 -9.11 -13.94
C ALA A 64 -11.15 -10.41 -14.75
N LEU A 65 -10.02 -11.09 -15.02
CA LEU A 65 -10.01 -12.39 -15.69
C LEU A 65 -10.77 -13.46 -14.89
N GLY A 66 -10.67 -13.42 -13.55
CA GLY A 66 -11.40 -14.32 -12.66
C GLY A 66 -12.92 -14.11 -12.67
N LEU A 67 -13.37 -12.87 -12.95
CA LEU A 67 -14.78 -12.52 -13.13
C LEU A 67 -15.31 -13.01 -14.48
N VAL A 68 -14.55 -12.80 -15.56
CA VAL A 68 -14.92 -13.21 -16.93
C VAL A 68 -14.88 -14.74 -17.10
N GLN A 69 -13.97 -15.45 -16.42
CA GLN A 69 -13.92 -16.91 -16.46
C GLN A 69 -15.23 -17.52 -15.93
N GLY A 70 -15.91 -18.29 -16.80
CA GLY A 70 -17.17 -19.00 -16.55
C GLY A 70 -17.17 -19.89 -15.30
N SER A 71 -18.35 -20.35 -14.90
CA SER A 71 -18.56 -21.09 -13.64
C SER A 71 -17.81 -22.43 -13.65
N ALA A 72 -16.58 -22.45 -13.15
CA ALA A 72 -15.89 -23.69 -12.80
C ALA A 72 -16.35 -24.14 -11.41
N ALA A 73 -16.50 -25.47 -11.24
CA ALA A 73 -17.02 -26.14 -10.05
C ALA A 73 -16.73 -25.40 -8.74
N GLU A 74 -17.81 -25.17 -7.99
CA GLU A 74 -17.90 -24.15 -6.97
C GLU A 74 -17.04 -24.49 -5.74
N SER A 75 -15.79 -24.00 -5.72
CA SER A 75 -15.02 -24.04 -4.48
C SER A 75 -15.66 -23.10 -3.46
N ARG A 76 -15.83 -23.56 -2.22
CA ARG A 76 -16.39 -22.82 -1.06
C ARG A 76 -15.45 -21.68 -0.59
N THR A 77 -14.95 -20.86 -1.51
CA THR A 77 -14.05 -19.74 -1.19
C THR A 77 -14.86 -18.49 -0.85
N ARG A 78 -14.69 -18.02 0.39
CA ARG A 78 -15.27 -16.77 0.88
C ARG A 78 -14.44 -15.59 0.36
N LEU A 79 -15.05 -14.74 -0.46
CA LEU A 79 -14.44 -13.51 -0.98
C LEU A 79 -14.53 -12.35 0.02
N LEU A 80 -15.55 -12.38 0.88
CA LEU A 80 -15.88 -11.30 1.82
C LEU A 80 -14.67 -10.86 2.69
N PRO A 81 -13.86 -11.75 3.31
CA PRO A 81 -12.74 -11.30 4.13
C PRO A 81 -11.66 -10.54 3.34
N SER A 82 -11.43 -10.93 2.08
CA SER A 82 -10.42 -10.28 1.24
C SER A 82 -10.88 -8.90 0.78
N PHE A 83 -12.18 -8.74 0.51
CA PHE A 83 -12.78 -7.43 0.23
C PHE A 83 -12.81 -6.52 1.45
N MET A 84 -13.16 -7.03 2.63
CA MET A 84 -13.14 -6.23 3.86
C MET A 84 -11.73 -5.72 4.18
N LEU A 85 -10.70 -6.55 3.96
CA LEU A 85 -9.32 -6.12 4.13
C LEU A 85 -8.93 -5.04 3.12
N LEU A 86 -9.30 -5.19 1.84
CA LEU A 86 -9.06 -4.16 0.83
C LEU A 86 -9.73 -2.84 1.21
N PHE A 87 -11.00 -2.89 1.62
CA PHE A 87 -11.75 -1.72 2.05
C PHE A 87 -11.09 -1.05 3.26
N SER A 88 -10.68 -1.83 4.26
CA SER A 88 -9.97 -1.32 5.43
C SER A 88 -8.65 -0.64 5.06
N LEU A 89 -7.87 -1.19 4.13
CA LEU A 89 -6.63 -0.59 3.65
C LEU A 89 -6.88 0.73 2.91
N VAL A 90 -7.93 0.78 2.09
CA VAL A 90 -8.32 2.00 1.37
C VAL A 90 -8.73 3.09 2.36
N VAL A 91 -9.58 2.76 3.34
CA VAL A 91 -9.97 3.70 4.41
C VAL A 91 -8.73 4.18 5.18
N LEU A 92 -7.84 3.26 5.56
CA LEU A 92 -6.60 3.60 6.25
C LEU A 92 -5.74 4.56 5.43
N PHE A 93 -5.58 4.30 4.13
CA PHE A 93 -4.84 5.20 3.22
C PHE A 93 -5.43 6.62 3.23
N PHE A 94 -6.76 6.75 3.16
CA PHE A 94 -7.42 8.06 3.21
C PHE A 94 -7.27 8.75 4.56
N VAL A 95 -7.39 8.01 5.67
CA VAL A 95 -7.16 8.55 7.02
C VAL A 95 -5.74 9.08 7.14
N LEU A 96 -4.74 8.29 6.74
CA LEU A 96 -3.33 8.71 6.77
C LEU A 96 -3.08 9.93 5.88
N THR A 97 -3.67 9.95 4.68
CA THR A 97 -3.57 11.10 3.76
C THR A 97 -4.16 12.35 4.39
N TYR A 98 -5.34 12.24 5.01
CA TYR A 98 -6.01 13.34 5.68
C TYR A 98 -5.18 13.86 6.86
N THR A 99 -4.66 12.96 7.69
CA THR A 99 -3.75 13.32 8.79
C THR A 99 -2.51 14.02 8.28
N TRP A 100 -1.89 13.51 7.21
CA TRP A 100 -0.70 14.11 6.61
C TRP A 100 -0.95 15.55 6.12
N ILE A 101 -2.12 15.82 5.53
CA ILE A 101 -2.50 17.16 5.06
C ILE A 101 -2.83 18.12 6.23
N THR A 102 -3.42 17.59 7.31
CA THR A 102 -3.93 18.40 8.44
C THR A 102 -2.93 18.60 9.57
N THR A 103 -1.85 17.80 9.61
CA THR A 103 -0.82 17.93 10.63
C THR A 103 0.02 19.17 10.33
N PRO A 104 0.06 20.16 11.24
CA PRO A 104 0.87 21.36 11.03
C PRO A 104 2.35 20.96 10.94
N ALA A 105 3.06 21.51 9.95
CA ALA A 105 4.50 21.31 9.85
C ALA A 105 5.18 21.81 11.14
N PRO A 106 6.21 21.11 11.64
CA PRO A 106 6.96 21.60 12.78
C PRO A 106 7.47 23.02 12.47
N PRO A 107 7.37 23.96 13.42
CA PRO A 107 7.78 25.33 13.20
C PRO A 107 9.24 25.35 12.73
N PRO A 108 9.58 26.15 11.70
CA PRO A 108 10.96 26.27 11.27
C PRO A 108 11.80 26.75 12.44
N LEU A 109 12.95 26.10 12.68
CA LEU A 109 13.92 26.49 13.70
C LEU A 109 14.23 27.98 13.56
N GLN A 110 14.02 28.76 14.61
CA GLN A 110 14.36 30.17 14.56
C GLN A 110 15.89 30.31 14.54
N ARG A 111 16.41 31.31 13.82
CA ARG A 111 17.86 31.57 13.76
C ARG A 111 18.40 31.74 15.19
N GLY A 112 19.23 30.81 15.64
CA GLY A 112 19.81 30.81 16.99
C GLY A 112 19.36 29.63 17.87
N GLU A 113 18.35 28.86 17.46
CA GLU A 113 17.98 27.61 18.12
C GLU A 113 18.90 26.47 17.65
N SER A 114 19.57 25.82 18.61
CA SER A 114 20.30 24.58 18.36
C SER A 114 19.38 23.39 18.59
N ILE A 115 19.48 22.39 17.71
CA ILE A 115 18.88 21.07 17.92
C ILE A 115 19.59 20.45 19.13
N THR A 116 18.96 20.47 20.30
CA THR A 116 19.39 19.63 21.43
C THR A 116 18.98 18.20 21.09
N ILE A 117 19.95 17.42 20.61
CA ILE A 117 19.87 15.98 20.39
C ILE A 117 20.03 15.29 21.75
#